data_AF-A0A523TX10-F1
#
_entry.id   AF-A0A523TX10-F1
#
_cell.length_a   1.000
_cell.length_b   1.000
_cell.length_c   1.000
_cell.angle_alpha   90.00
_cell.angle_beta   90.00
_cell.angle_gamma   90.00
#
_symmetry.space_group_name_H-M   'P 1'
#
loop_
_entity.id
_entity.type
_entity.pdbx_description
1 polymer ?
#
loop_
_entity_poly.entity_id
_entity_poly.type
_entity_poly.pdbx_seq_one_letter_code
_entity_poly.pdbx_strand_id
1 'polypeptide(L)'
;AVVPEEAKIVKRIFRWSAEGRRLCWIVGRLNNMAVPTRNGGVWRVSTVQGILRNRFYTGYIVIEGELVRSQNAAIIPGSLFESATRKEG
;
A
#
# COMPACT_ATOMS: atom_id res chain seq x y z
N ALA A 1 -11.68 -0.22 -12.30
CA ALA A 1 -10.35 -0.13 -12.91
C ALA A 1 -9.40 0.56 -11.94
N VAL A 2 -8.15 0.10 -11.83
CA VAL A 2 -7.13 0.76 -11.00
C VAL A 2 -6.68 2.03 -11.73
N VAL A 3 -6.74 3.19 -11.07
CA VAL A 3 -6.22 4.44 -11.64
C VAL A 3 -4.69 4.35 -11.67
N PRO A 4 -4.03 4.52 -12.84
CA PRO A 4 -2.58 4.34 -12.97
C PRO A 4 -1.77 5.22 -12.01
N GLU A 5 -2.26 6.39 -11.67
CA GLU A 5 -1.62 7.33 -10.74
C GLU A 5 -1.68 6.85 -9.30
N GLU A 6 -2.83 6.33 -8.85
CA GLU A 6 -2.98 5.72 -7.52
C GLU A 6 -2.04 4.51 -7.37
N ALA A 7 -1.93 3.68 -8.41
CA ALA A 7 -1.03 2.54 -8.43
C ALA A 7 0.44 2.94 -8.23
N LYS A 8 0.88 4.08 -8.79
CA LYS A 8 2.24 4.60 -8.60
C LYS A 8 2.48 4.99 -7.14
N ILE A 9 1.52 5.64 -6.48
CA ILE A 9 1.62 6.02 -5.08
C ILE A 9 1.69 4.78 -4.18
N VAL A 10 0.81 3.80 -4.42
CA VAL A 10 0.82 2.53 -3.68
C VAL A 10 2.17 1.82 -3.82
N LYS A 11 2.70 1.69 -5.05
CA LYS A 11 4.04 1.12 -5.29
C LYS A 11 5.12 1.82 -4.49
N ARG A 12 5.06 3.15 -4.41
CA ARG A 12 6.02 3.96 -3.66
C ARG A 12 5.95 3.73 -2.15
N ILE A 13 4.74 3.61 -1.61
CA ILE A 13 4.50 3.28 -0.19
C ILE A 13 5.13 1.92 0.15
N PHE A 14 4.84 0.88 -0.65
CA PHE A 14 5.39 -0.45 -0.44
C PHE A 14 6.92 -0.46 -0.52
N ARG A 15 7.49 0.24 -1.50
CA ARG A 15 8.95 0.38 -1.65
C ARG A 15 9.58 1.04 -0.43
N TRP A 16 9.08 2.19 0.02
CA TRP A 16 9.64 2.87 1.18
C TRP A 16 9.52 2.05 2.46
N SER A 17 8.43 1.32 2.64
CA SER A 17 8.28 0.39 3.77
C SER A 17 9.30 -0.74 3.70
N ALA A 18 9.49 -1.36 2.53
CA ALA A 18 10.49 -2.41 2.32
C ALA A 18 11.94 -1.91 2.48
N GLU A 19 12.20 -0.62 2.26
CA GLU A 19 13.46 0.06 2.55
C GLU A 19 13.64 0.39 4.06
N GLY A 20 12.71 0.01 4.93
CA GLY A 20 12.77 0.25 6.38
C GLY A 20 12.35 1.67 6.81
N ARG A 21 11.69 2.44 5.94
CA ARG A 21 11.22 3.79 6.32
C ARG A 21 10.05 3.68 7.30
N ARG A 22 10.13 4.46 8.39
CA ARG A 22 9.04 4.58 9.38
C ARG A 22 7.77 5.13 8.72
N LEU A 23 6.60 4.65 9.16
CA LEU A 23 5.30 5.09 8.63
C LEU A 23 5.12 6.62 8.72
N CYS A 24 5.57 7.24 9.81
CA CYS A 24 5.50 8.69 10.00
C CYS A 24 6.29 9.45 8.92
N TRP A 25 7.45 8.89 8.51
CA TRP A 25 8.26 9.46 7.44
C TRP A 25 7.53 9.36 6.09
N ILE A 26 6.92 8.22 5.79
CA ILE A 26 6.16 8.00 4.56
C ILE A 26 4.98 8.99 4.48
N VAL A 27 4.23 9.14 5.57
CA VAL A 27 3.12 10.11 5.67
C VAL A 27 3.61 11.54 5.45
N GLY A 28 4.69 11.93 6.14
CA GLY A 28 5.28 13.27 5.97
C GLY A 28 5.70 13.53 4.53
N ARG A 29 6.30 12.53 3.86
CA ARG A 29 6.71 12.63 2.46
C ARG A 29 5.51 12.77 1.52
N LEU A 30 4.46 11.98 1.71
CA LEU A 30 3.24 12.04 0.88
C LEU A 30 2.53 13.39 1.02
N ASN A 31 2.39 13.90 2.24
CA ASN A 31 1.79 15.21 2.50
C ASN A 31 2.65 16.35 1.94
N ASN A 32 3.98 16.28 2.05
CA ASN A 32 4.89 17.29 1.51
C ASN A 32 4.88 17.33 -0.04
N MET A 33 4.65 16.20 -0.70
CA MET A 33 4.45 16.12 -2.15
C MET A 33 3.06 16.58 -2.60
N ALA A 34 2.20 17.06 -1.68
CA ALA A 34 0.83 17.46 -1.95
C ALA A 34 -0.01 16.39 -2.69
N VAL A 35 0.26 15.11 -2.43
CA VAL A 35 -0.48 14.00 -3.02
C VAL A 35 -1.80 13.85 -2.25
N PRO A 36 -2.97 14.08 -2.86
CA PRO A 36 -4.24 13.85 -2.18
C PRO A 36 -4.45 12.35 -1.96
N THR A 37 -5.11 11.99 -0.86
CA THR A 37 -5.68 10.65 -0.73
C THR A 37 -6.83 10.47 -1.73
N ARG A 38 -7.32 9.23 -1.91
CA ARG A 38 -8.47 8.93 -2.79
C ARG A 38 -9.69 9.82 -2.55
N ASN A 39 -9.90 10.26 -1.30
CA ASN A 39 -11.04 11.10 -0.92
C ASN A 39 -10.64 12.59 -0.78
N GLY A 40 -9.47 13.01 -1.28
CA GLY A 40 -9.00 14.40 -1.22
C GLY A 40 -8.44 14.86 0.12
N GLY A 41 -8.40 13.99 1.13
CA GLY A 41 -7.84 14.30 2.46
C GLY A 41 -6.31 14.12 2.54
N VAL A 42 -5.74 14.51 3.68
CA VAL A 42 -4.32 14.30 4.02
C VAL A 42 -4.00 12.85 4.35
N TRP A 43 -2.75 12.46 4.15
CA TRP A 43 -2.26 11.15 4.57
C TRP A 43 -2.14 11.06 6.08
N ARG A 44 -2.63 9.94 6.63
CA ARG A 44 -2.48 9.56 8.03
C ARG A 44 -1.76 8.22 8.14
N VAL A 45 -1.13 7.96 9.28
CA VAL A 45 -0.40 6.70 9.53
C VAL A 45 -1.32 5.50 9.38
N SER A 46 -2.56 5.58 9.88
CA SER A 46 -3.56 4.51 9.76
C SER A 46 -3.90 4.17 8.32
N THR A 47 -3.97 5.17 7.43
CA THR A 47 -4.20 4.98 5.99
C THR A 47 -3.07 4.19 5.35
N VAL A 48 -1.82 4.61 5.60
CA VAL A 48 -0.63 3.93 5.07
C VAL A 48 -0.54 2.50 5.62
N GLN A 49 -0.83 2.30 6.90
CA GLN A 49 -0.83 0.98 7.53
C GLN A 49 -1.92 0.06 6.94
N GLY A 50 -3.11 0.59 6.68
CA GLY A 50 -4.19 -0.14 6.02
C GLY A 50 -3.80 -0.59 4.61
N ILE A 51 -3.11 0.28 3.86
CA ILE A 51 -2.58 -0.05 2.52
C ILE A 51 -1.57 -1.18 2.59
N LEU A 52 -0.60 -1.09 3.50
CA LEU A 52 0.44 -2.12 3.64
C LEU A 52 -0.11 -3.49 4.02
N ARG A 53 -1.23 -3.54 4.75
CA ARG A 53 -1.89 -4.80 5.15
C ARG A 53 -2.84 -5.37 4.10
N ASN A 54 -3.19 -4.60 3.07
CA ASN A 54 -4.23 -5.00 2.12
C ASN A 54 -3.66 -5.89 1.00
N ARG A 55 -3.99 -7.19 1.05
CA ARG A 55 -3.61 -8.18 0.02
C ARG A 55 -4.23 -7.94 -1.35
N PHE A 56 -5.22 -7.04 -1.47
CA PHE A 56 -5.76 -6.61 -2.76
C PHE A 56 -4.65 -6.18 -3.74
N TYR A 57 -3.62 -5.51 -3.21
CA TYR A 57 -2.51 -5.02 -4.03
C TYR A 57 -1.64 -6.13 -4.62
N THR A 58 -1.69 -7.35 -4.09
CA THR A 58 -1.01 -8.53 -4.65
C THR A 58 -1.89 -9.34 -5.61
N GLY A 59 -3.10 -8.85 -5.92
CA GLY A 59 -4.04 -9.56 -6.79
C GLY A 59 -4.88 -10.60 -6.07
N TYR A 60 -4.99 -10.53 -4.73
CA TYR A 60 -5.81 -11.43 -3.93
C TYR A 60 -6.79 -10.66 -3.05
N ILE A 61 -7.99 -11.20 -2.83
CA ILE A 61 -8.99 -10.63 -1.92
C ILE A 61 -9.37 -11.66 -0.86
N VAL A 62 -9.81 -11.19 0.30
CA VAL A 62 -10.38 -12.06 1.32
C VAL A 62 -11.90 -12.02 1.17
N ILE A 63 -12.50 -13.17 0.90
CA ILE A 63 -13.96 -13.36 0.81
C ILE A 63 -14.32 -14.41 1.86
N GLU A 64 -15.15 -14.05 2.84
CA GLU A 64 -15.59 -14.95 3.92
C GLU A 64 -14.44 -15.64 4.68
N GLY A 65 -13.27 -14.97 4.79
CA GLY A 65 -12.08 -15.52 5.44
C GLY A 65 -11.13 -16.26 4.51
N GLU A 66 -11.57 -16.57 3.29
CA GLU A 66 -10.78 -17.29 2.28
C GLU A 66 -10.03 -16.32 1.36
N LEU A 67 -8.75 -16.63 1.08
CA LEU A 67 -7.93 -15.85 0.17
C LEU A 67 -8.17 -16.30 -1.28
N VAL A 68 -8.88 -15.48 -2.05
CA VAL A 68 -9.26 -15.76 -3.43
C VAL A 68 -8.48 -14.87 -4.40
N ARG A 69 -8.10 -15.41 -5.57
CA ARG A 69 -7.46 -14.61 -6.63
C ARG A 69 -8.45 -13.58 -7.18
N SER A 70 -8.06 -12.31 -7.18
CA SER A 70 -8.84 -11.21 -7.76
C SER A 70 -8.72 -11.21 -9.29
N GLN A 71 -9.76 -10.73 -9.96
CA GLN A 71 -9.74 -10.47 -11.41
C GLN A 71 -8.83 -9.28 -11.79
N ASN A 72 -8.36 -8.50 -10.81
CA ASN A 72 -7.48 -7.36 -11.03
C ASN A 72 -6.00 -7.78 -11.13
N ALA A 73 -5.26 -7.15 -12.03
CA ALA A 73 -3.82 -7.32 -12.13
C ALA A 73 -3.12 -6.87 -10.82
N ALA A 74 -2.21 -7.70 -10.32
CA ALA A 74 -1.41 -7.38 -9.14
C ALA A 74 -0.63 -6.08 -9.36
N ILE A 75 -0.81 -5.12 -8.46
CA ILE A 75 -0.08 -3.84 -8.48
C ILE A 75 1.32 -4.04 -7.87
N ILE A 76 1.41 -4.92 -6.87
CA ILE A 76 2.59 -5.17 -6.05
C ILE A 76 2.95 -6.66 -6.12
N PRO A 77 4.20 -7.03 -6.46
CA PRO A 77 4.65 -8.41 -6.35
C PRO A 77 4.54 -8.93 -4.91
N GLY A 78 4.22 -10.22 -4.74
CA GLY A 78 4.10 -10.84 -3.41
C GLY A 78 5.37 -10.67 -2.55
N SER A 79 6.54 -10.78 -3.17
CA SER A 79 7.84 -10.57 -2.49
C SER A 79 7.99 -9.15 -1.92
N LEU A 80 7.56 -8.12 -2.67
CA LEU A 80 7.60 -6.74 -2.18
C LEU A 80 6.59 -6.51 -1.05
N PHE A 81 5.42 -7.16 -1.12
CA PHE A 81 4.43 -7.13 -0.05
C PHE A 81 4.97 -7.75 1.24
N GLU A 82 5.62 -8.91 1.15
CA GLU A 82 6.24 -9.59 2.29
C GLU A 82 7.37 -8.77 2.90
N SER A 83 8.27 -8.20 2.09
CA SER A 83 9.33 -7.32 2.59
C SER A 83 8.78 -6.07 3.29
N ALA A 84 7.73 -5.47 2.73
CA ALA A 84 7.13 -4.26 3.28
C ALA A 84 6.31 -4.49 4.57
N THR A 85 5.81 -5.72 4.78
CA THR A 85 4.96 -6.08 5.92
C THR A 85 5.68 -6.87 7.00
N ARG A 86 6.93 -7.29 6.75
CA ARG A 86 7.79 -7.92 7.74
C ARG A 86 7.94 -6.98 8.94
N LYS A 87 7.37 -7.37 10.08
CA LYS A 87 7.74 -6.78 11.35
C LYS A 87 9.16 -7.22 11.64
N GLU A 88 10.13 -6.30 11.66
CA GLU A 88 11.30 -6.52 12.50
C GLU A 88 10.76 -6.72 13.92
N GLY A 89 10.96 -7.94 14.44
CA GLY A 89 10.61 -8.33 15.79
C GLY A 89 11.61 -7.78 16.80
#